data_AF-A0A8S3ZCH4-F1
#
_entry.id   AF-A0A8S3ZCH4-F1
#
_cell.length_a   1.000
_cell.length_b   1.000
_cell.length_c   1.000
_cell.angle_alpha   90.00
_cell.angle_beta   90.00
_cell.angle_gamma   90.00
#
_symmetry.space_group_name_H-M   'P 1'
#
loop_
_entity.id
_entity.type
_entity.pdbx_description
1 polymer ?
#
loop_
_entity_poly.entity_id
_entity_poly.type
_entity_poly.pdbx_seq_one_letter_code
_entity_poly.pdbx_strand_id
1 'polypeptide(L)'
;VGELIHNMQVERGYTALHIISTSDPSKSQLGGETRKTWPLQDSGGKFNDFKEFKRLLEEYRNSLLFSPDKQRTVRQEMMFYIEIIEELIKWLYRAIKFTQEGDEWRQLVAYQLLITSKNDIGIERTLGSVFYLTRHFVHEDLLWFLSSQSRGIGKWGLLVVCLFILRPEPWDRSKNMMYHIQTMRDEIARNEDVINQTTTLAFEKSTWWFDNMTSFLNLLFEIQTEMATEILMSLDRECCSDVAEISLSITLVCVFVLLSPVIIISVRALLMDIQKYAISLANQTHELNKERKRAESLLYQMLPQQVAQQLKENNTVPAESFEDVTIFFSDIVGFTTIAASCSPMEVVNLLNALYSCFDARLEIYDVYKVETIGDAYMVSSGVPKRNGRRHVAEIATMALDLAHHAGHIDIPHIAGKNLSLRAGVHTGPVVAGVVGSKMPRYCLFGDTVNTASRMESTGKADHIQVSTVTYSALEALGLFTLETRGHVEIKGKGLMHTFWLQDKIAFEANFPCVPGCQKFNDAQTARMYAINGPIYADCKNKN
;
A
#
# COMPACT_ATOMS: atom_id res chain seq x y z
N VAL A 1 13.29 2.41 59.73
CA VAL A 1 13.43 3.55 60.68
C VAL A 1 12.39 3.52 61.78
N GLY A 2 11.11 3.31 61.49
CA GLY A 2 10.09 3.22 62.55
C GLY A 2 10.40 2.17 63.63
N GLU A 3 10.90 0.99 63.24
CA GLU A 3 11.34 -0.05 64.20
C GLU A 3 12.53 0.40 65.06
N LEU A 4 13.55 1.00 64.44
CA LEU A 4 14.70 1.57 65.15
C LEU A 4 14.29 2.66 66.16
N ILE A 5 13.38 3.54 65.77
CA ILE A 5 12.80 4.56 66.66
C ILE A 5 12.07 3.91 67.83
N HIS A 6 11.29 2.85 67.58
CA HIS A 6 10.60 2.13 68.66
C HIS A 6 11.57 1.54 69.68
N ASN A 7 12.62 0.85 69.22
CA ASN A 7 13.61 0.23 70.11
C ASN A 7 14.32 1.28 70.98
N MET A 8 14.72 2.42 70.40
CA MET A 8 15.31 3.53 71.17
C MET A 8 14.33 4.17 72.16
N GLN A 9 13.03 4.24 71.85
CA GLN A 9 12.02 4.73 72.79
C GLN A 9 11.84 3.77 73.98
N VAL A 10 11.90 2.47 73.72
CA VAL A 10 11.86 1.43 74.75
C VAL A 10 13.09 1.55 75.65
N GLU A 11 14.28 1.62 75.06
CA GLU A 11 15.56 1.80 75.75
C GLU A 11 15.54 3.04 76.64
N ARG A 12 15.16 4.22 76.10
CA ARG A 12 15.01 5.47 76.86
C ARG A 12 14.12 5.32 78.09
N GLY A 13 13.00 4.59 77.95
CA GLY A 13 12.03 4.40 79.03
C GLY A 13 12.61 3.60 80.19
N TYR A 14 13.27 2.48 79.87
CA TYR A 14 13.86 1.60 80.88
C TYR A 14 15.11 2.20 81.52
N THR A 15 15.98 2.89 80.76
CA THR A 15 17.18 3.52 81.33
C THR A 15 16.83 4.69 82.24
N ALA A 16 15.83 5.50 81.87
CA ALA A 16 15.32 6.57 82.72
C ALA A 16 14.75 6.05 84.06
N LEU A 17 13.98 4.95 84.03
CA LEU A 17 13.44 4.34 85.24
C LEU A 17 14.55 3.78 86.14
N HIS A 18 15.58 3.16 85.54
CA HIS A 18 16.73 2.60 86.26
C HIS A 18 17.55 3.67 87.01
N ILE A 19 17.75 4.85 86.40
CA ILE A 19 18.45 5.98 87.03
C ILE A 19 17.76 6.43 88.32
N ILE A 20 16.43 6.25 88.42
CA ILE A 20 15.62 6.70 89.55
C ILE A 20 15.51 5.62 90.64
N SER A 21 15.48 4.33 90.29
CA SER A 21 15.13 3.25 91.23
C SER A 21 16.31 2.64 92.02
N THR A 22 17.57 2.89 91.64
CA THR A 22 18.81 2.42 92.35
C THR A 22 18.84 0.95 92.83
N SER A 23 18.04 0.05 92.25
CA SER A 23 18.00 -1.38 92.62
C SER A 23 17.91 -2.31 91.39
N ASP A 24 18.98 -3.09 91.22
CA ASP A 24 19.24 -4.29 90.40
C ASP A 24 19.24 -4.25 88.83
N PRO A 25 20.15 -5.00 88.17
CA PRO A 25 20.57 -4.78 86.78
C PRO A 25 19.83 -5.69 85.78
N SER A 26 18.67 -5.29 85.28
CA SER A 26 18.17 -5.87 84.02
C SER A 26 18.77 -5.12 82.81
N LYS A 27 20.10 -5.16 82.69
CA LYS A 27 20.85 -4.74 81.48
C LYS A 27 20.63 -5.66 80.26
N SER A 28 19.67 -6.60 80.31
CA SER A 28 19.56 -7.71 79.38
C SER A 28 18.74 -7.46 78.11
N GLN A 29 18.27 -6.23 77.85
CA GLN A 29 17.62 -5.87 76.57
C GLN A 29 18.31 -4.73 75.81
N LEU A 30 19.57 -4.44 76.11
CA LEU A 30 20.42 -3.61 75.26
C LEU A 30 20.99 -4.48 74.13
N GLY A 31 20.12 -4.91 73.21
CA GLY A 31 20.43 -5.95 72.23
C GLY A 31 20.19 -5.55 70.78
N GLY A 32 21.29 -5.40 70.04
CA GLY A 32 21.42 -5.82 68.64
C GLY A 32 20.60 -5.07 67.59
N GLU A 33 21.03 -3.87 67.21
CA GLU A 33 20.50 -3.21 66.02
C GLU A 33 21.08 -3.84 64.75
N THR A 34 20.36 -4.79 64.17
CA THR A 34 20.64 -5.32 62.82
C THR A 34 19.71 -4.67 61.82
N ARG A 35 20.18 -3.60 61.18
CA ARG A 35 19.46 -2.97 60.07
C ARG A 35 20.01 -3.49 58.74
N LYS A 36 19.12 -4.00 57.87
CA LYS A 36 19.49 -4.51 56.53
C LYS A 36 19.81 -3.39 55.53
N THR A 37 19.23 -2.20 55.68
CA THR A 37 19.38 -1.07 54.73
C THR A 37 19.38 0.28 55.45
N TRP A 38 20.44 1.06 55.24
CA TRP A 38 20.56 2.48 55.67
C TRP A 38 20.08 3.40 54.54
N PRO A 39 19.57 4.62 54.84
CA PRO A 39 19.25 5.62 53.83
C PRO A 39 20.33 5.78 52.75
N LEU A 40 19.92 5.91 51.48
CA LEU A 40 20.81 6.11 50.33
C LEU A 40 21.19 7.59 50.09
N GLN A 41 20.48 8.54 50.71
CA GLN A 41 20.76 9.98 50.55
C GLN A 41 21.49 10.54 51.76
N ASP A 42 22.46 11.42 51.47
CA ASP A 42 23.32 12.14 52.41
C ASP A 42 22.45 12.87 53.45
N SER A 43 22.30 12.24 54.61
CA SER A 43 21.42 12.70 55.67
C SER A 43 22.14 13.76 56.48
N GLY A 44 22.40 14.94 55.88
CA GLY A 44 22.93 16.09 56.61
C GLY A 44 22.14 16.26 57.93
N GLY A 45 22.86 16.14 59.04
CA GLY A 45 22.32 15.88 60.38
C GLY A 45 23.42 15.46 61.37
N LYS A 46 23.05 14.90 62.53
CA LYS A 46 23.98 14.53 63.62
C LYS A 46 24.90 13.33 63.31
N PHE A 47 24.60 12.55 62.27
CA PHE A 47 25.38 11.41 61.78
C PHE A 47 25.10 11.17 60.28
N ASN A 48 26.13 10.80 59.51
CA ASN A 48 26.05 10.69 58.04
C ASN A 48 25.81 9.25 57.55
N ASP A 49 26.30 8.24 58.28
CA ASP A 49 26.14 6.83 57.93
C ASP A 49 25.69 5.97 59.13
N PHE A 50 25.29 4.72 58.85
CA PHE A 50 24.85 3.79 59.90
C PHE A 50 25.96 3.49 60.91
N LYS A 51 27.21 3.51 60.45
CA LYS A 51 28.37 3.13 61.25
C LYS A 51 28.68 4.21 62.29
N GLU A 52 28.57 5.47 61.92
CA GLU A 52 28.71 6.63 62.78
C GLU A 52 27.58 6.70 63.80
N PHE A 53 26.33 6.49 63.37
CA PHE A 53 25.18 6.37 64.26
C PHE A 53 25.38 5.24 65.30
N LYS A 54 25.74 4.04 64.84
CA LYS A 54 25.97 2.87 65.71
C LYS A 54 27.12 3.13 66.68
N ARG A 55 28.23 3.72 66.22
CA ARG A 55 29.36 4.11 67.05
C ARG A 55 28.94 5.10 68.14
N LEU A 56 28.20 6.15 67.78
CA LEU A 56 27.71 7.16 68.74
C LEU A 56 26.84 6.51 69.83
N LEU A 57 25.97 5.58 69.44
CA LEU A 57 25.09 4.87 70.36
C LEU A 57 25.86 3.89 71.26
N GLU A 58 26.83 3.16 70.71
CA GLU A 58 27.70 2.25 71.46
C GLU A 58 28.62 3.01 72.44
N GLU A 59 29.21 4.14 72.01
CA GLU A 59 29.98 5.03 72.89
C GLU A 59 29.12 5.52 74.05
N TYR A 60 27.87 5.92 73.77
CA TYR A 60 26.93 6.33 74.81
C TYR A 60 26.56 5.18 75.77
N ARG A 61 26.19 4.01 75.24
CA ARG A 61 25.89 2.80 76.03
C ARG A 61 27.08 2.39 76.91
N ASN A 62 28.29 2.40 76.37
CA ASN A 62 29.50 2.09 77.14
C ASN A 62 29.76 3.13 78.24
N SER A 63 29.47 4.41 77.98
CA SER A 63 29.59 5.45 79.00
C SER A 63 28.63 5.28 80.19
N LEU A 64 27.51 4.56 80.01
CA LEU A 64 26.60 4.14 81.09
C LEU A 64 27.14 2.94 81.88
N LEU A 65 27.99 2.09 81.27
CA LEU A 65 28.52 0.88 81.88
C LEU A 65 29.80 1.13 82.70
N PHE A 66 30.67 2.05 82.26
CA PHE A 66 32.06 2.16 82.74
C PHE A 66 32.40 3.45 83.51
N SER A 67 31.43 4.32 83.83
CA SER A 67 31.65 5.54 84.64
C SER A 67 30.58 5.73 85.73
N PRO A 68 30.67 5.00 86.87
CA PRO A 68 29.70 5.09 87.96
C PRO A 68 29.73 6.40 88.77
N ASP A 69 30.82 7.17 88.70
CA ASP A 69 31.01 8.38 89.53
C ASP A 69 30.33 9.65 88.98
N LYS A 70 29.74 9.62 87.78
CA LYS A 70 28.91 10.72 87.26
C LYS A 70 27.44 10.45 87.57
N GLN A 71 26.91 11.10 88.61
CA GLN A 71 25.45 11.20 88.80
C GLN A 71 24.82 11.85 87.56
N ARG A 72 24.21 11.03 86.69
CA ARG A 72 23.45 11.50 85.54
C ARG A 72 22.02 11.76 85.95
N THR A 73 21.44 12.82 85.40
CA THR A 73 20.02 13.12 85.60
C THR A 73 19.18 12.37 84.56
N VAL A 74 17.94 12.01 84.93
CA VAL A 74 16.96 11.41 84.01
C VAL A 74 16.76 12.28 82.77
N ARG A 75 16.80 13.60 82.94
CA ARG A 75 16.66 14.57 81.85
C ARG A 75 17.80 14.44 80.82
N GLN A 76 19.05 14.29 81.25
CA GLN A 76 20.19 14.09 80.35
C GLN A 76 20.05 12.80 79.54
N GLU A 77 19.61 11.72 80.19
CA GLU A 77 19.36 10.43 79.54
C GLU A 77 18.25 10.53 78.48
N MET A 78 17.13 11.16 78.83
CA MET A 78 16.03 11.36 77.90
C MET A 78 16.41 12.22 76.70
N MET A 79 17.14 13.32 76.92
CA MET A 79 17.54 14.24 75.86
C MET A 79 18.44 13.57 74.82
N PHE A 80 19.35 12.70 75.24
CA PHE A 80 20.21 11.95 74.31
C PHE A 80 19.40 11.17 73.25
N TYR A 81 18.44 10.35 73.70
CA TYR A 81 17.61 9.56 72.77
C TYR A 81 16.64 10.45 71.98
N ILE A 82 16.09 11.50 72.59
CA ILE A 82 15.15 12.40 71.91
C ILE A 82 15.84 13.09 70.72
N GLU A 83 17.04 13.63 70.91
CA GLU A 83 17.78 14.29 69.83
C GLU A 83 18.05 13.34 68.66
N ILE A 84 18.42 12.09 68.94
CA ILE A 84 18.67 11.08 67.92
C ILE A 84 17.38 10.69 67.19
N ILE A 85 16.29 10.46 67.92
CA ILE A 85 15.00 10.12 67.34
C ILE A 85 14.46 11.27 66.47
N GLU A 86 14.61 12.52 66.91
CA GLU A 86 14.20 13.68 66.12
C GLU A 86 14.96 13.79 64.79
N GLU A 87 16.26 13.51 64.77
CA GLU A 87 17.03 13.48 63.53
C GLU A 87 16.52 12.39 62.56
N LEU A 88 16.16 11.21 63.08
CA LEU A 88 15.54 10.16 62.27
C LEU A 88 14.14 10.53 61.76
N ILE A 89 13.34 11.26 62.54
CA ILE A 89 12.03 11.77 62.11
C ILE A 89 12.18 12.85 61.04
N LYS A 90 13.13 13.79 61.20
CA LYS A 90 13.45 14.80 60.17
C LYS A 90 13.91 14.14 58.87
N TRP A 91 14.64 13.05 58.98
CA TRP A 91 15.02 12.26 57.80
C TRP A 91 13.80 11.66 57.11
N LEU A 92 12.88 11.03 57.85
CA LEU A 92 11.64 10.49 57.29
C LEU A 92 10.81 11.58 56.59
N TYR A 93 10.71 12.77 57.19
CA TYR A 93 10.04 13.92 56.59
C TYR A 93 10.65 14.32 55.24
N ARG A 94 11.99 14.40 55.17
CA ARG A 94 12.70 14.73 53.93
C ARG A 94 12.43 13.69 52.85
N ALA A 95 12.43 12.41 53.20
CA ALA A 95 12.14 11.33 52.26
C ALA A 95 10.72 11.41 51.68
N ILE A 96 9.71 11.72 52.52
CA ILE A 96 8.31 11.84 52.11
C ILE A 96 8.07 13.12 51.28
N LYS A 97 8.80 14.21 51.52
CA LYS A 97 8.65 15.45 50.75
C LYS A 97 8.92 15.28 49.24
N PHE A 98 9.69 14.26 48.86
CA PHE A 98 9.96 13.96 47.44
C PHE A 98 8.80 13.26 46.74
N THR A 99 7.87 12.65 47.46
CA THR A 99 6.62 12.13 46.90
C THR A 99 5.56 13.23 47.03
N GLN A 100 5.16 13.88 45.94
CA GLN A 100 4.29 15.08 46.03
C GLN A 100 2.81 14.83 45.71
N GLU A 101 2.45 13.67 45.15
CA GLU A 101 1.08 13.38 44.70
C GLU A 101 0.73 11.90 44.92
N GLY A 102 -0.57 11.58 45.06
CA GLY A 102 -1.09 10.21 45.19
C GLY A 102 -1.68 9.84 46.55
N ASP A 103 -2.39 8.71 46.61
CA ASP A 103 -2.91 8.15 47.86
C ASP A 103 -1.78 7.52 48.72
N GLU A 104 -0.67 7.16 48.08
CA GLU A 104 0.54 6.60 48.68
C GLU A 104 1.25 7.67 49.52
N TRP A 105 1.27 8.92 49.03
CA TRP A 105 1.77 10.07 49.81
C TRP A 105 0.96 10.26 51.08
N ARG A 106 -0.37 10.14 51.03
CA ARG A 106 -1.24 10.28 52.22
C ARG A 106 -0.95 9.19 53.25
N GLN A 107 -0.76 7.95 52.82
CA GLN A 107 -0.40 6.84 53.70
C GLN A 107 0.98 7.06 54.35
N LEU A 108 1.97 7.56 53.60
CA LEU A 108 3.28 7.90 54.13
C LEU A 108 3.24 9.06 55.14
N VAL A 109 2.45 10.10 54.88
CA VAL A 109 2.22 11.21 55.82
C VAL A 109 1.56 10.70 57.10
N ALA A 110 0.55 9.84 56.99
CA ALA A 110 -0.08 9.20 58.14
C ALA A 110 0.94 8.36 58.94
N TYR A 111 1.75 7.55 58.27
CA TYR A 111 2.82 6.78 58.93
C TYR A 111 3.80 7.67 59.70
N GLN A 112 4.18 8.83 59.14
CA GLN A 112 5.02 9.81 59.82
C GLN A 112 4.34 10.43 61.05
N LEU A 113 3.06 10.79 60.93
CA LEU A 113 2.28 11.34 62.06
C LEU A 113 2.19 10.34 63.21
N LEU A 114 2.01 9.05 62.91
CA LEU A 114 2.00 7.97 63.90
C LEU A 114 3.35 7.85 64.64
N ILE A 115 4.47 7.80 63.91
CA ILE A 115 5.81 7.72 64.52
C ILE A 115 6.08 8.93 65.42
N THR A 116 5.72 10.12 64.93
CA THR A 116 5.96 11.36 65.68
C THR A 116 5.09 11.42 66.94
N SER A 117 3.81 11.05 66.84
CA SER A 117 2.91 10.95 67.99
C SER A 117 3.41 9.94 69.02
N LYS A 118 3.82 8.75 68.58
CA LYS A 118 4.39 7.71 69.44
C LYS A 118 5.63 8.18 70.19
N ASN A 119 6.46 9.03 69.57
CA ASN A 119 7.60 9.63 70.25
C ASN A 119 7.19 10.55 71.40
N ASP A 120 6.25 11.46 71.15
CA ASP A 120 5.71 12.36 72.17
C ASP A 120 5.04 11.58 73.32
N ILE A 121 4.25 10.54 73.02
CA ILE A 121 3.64 9.65 74.02
C ILE A 121 4.70 8.86 74.80
N GLY A 122 5.78 8.45 74.14
CA GLY A 122 6.89 7.79 74.81
C GLY A 122 7.63 8.70 75.79
N ILE A 123 7.68 10.01 75.52
CA ILE A 123 8.28 11.01 76.43
C ILE A 123 7.36 11.19 77.63
N GLU A 124 6.06 11.29 77.36
CA GLU A 124 4.99 11.36 78.36
C GLU A 124 5.03 10.17 79.34
N ARG A 125 5.21 8.93 78.83
CA ARG A 125 5.40 7.72 79.66
C ARG A 125 6.52 7.90 80.67
N THR A 126 7.71 8.27 80.19
CA THR A 126 8.89 8.39 81.05
C THR A 126 8.71 9.50 82.08
N LEU A 127 8.16 10.65 81.68
CA LEU A 127 7.90 11.75 82.61
C LEU A 127 6.87 11.37 83.68
N GLY A 128 5.77 10.73 83.32
CA GLY A 128 4.77 10.33 84.32
C GLY A 128 5.33 9.32 85.34
N SER A 129 6.24 8.42 84.95
CA SER A 129 6.95 7.57 85.92
C SER A 129 7.86 8.38 86.84
N VAL A 130 8.56 9.40 86.31
CA VAL A 130 9.34 10.34 87.12
C VAL A 130 8.45 11.04 88.14
N PHE A 131 7.28 11.57 87.73
CA PHE A 131 6.33 12.25 88.60
C PHE A 131 5.94 11.43 89.82
N TYR A 132 5.54 10.16 89.62
CA TYR A 132 5.12 9.32 90.73
C TYR A 132 6.27 8.95 91.66
N LEU A 133 7.50 8.81 91.15
CA LEU A 133 8.69 8.51 91.96
C LEU A 133 9.20 9.74 92.73
N THR A 134 9.18 10.94 92.11
CA THR A 134 9.61 12.21 92.73
C THR A 134 8.51 12.87 93.55
N ARG A 135 7.25 12.46 93.38
CA ARG A 135 6.02 12.92 94.03
C ARG A 135 5.57 14.35 93.70
N HIS A 136 6.33 15.06 92.90
CA HIS A 136 6.03 16.38 92.39
C HIS A 136 6.88 16.66 91.14
N PHE A 137 6.39 17.51 90.24
CA PHE A 137 7.18 18.08 89.16
C PHE A 137 7.62 19.50 89.44
N VAL A 138 8.89 19.79 89.13
CA VAL A 138 9.35 21.16 88.96
C VAL A 138 8.61 21.78 87.75
N HIS A 139 8.41 23.10 87.76
CA HIS A 139 7.65 23.82 86.72
C HIS A 139 8.07 23.45 85.29
N GLU A 140 9.36 23.28 85.03
CA GLU A 140 9.87 22.87 83.70
C GLU A 140 9.43 21.46 83.29
N ASP A 141 9.47 20.50 84.21
CA ASP A 141 9.11 19.10 83.93
C ASP A 141 7.60 18.95 83.72
N LEU A 142 6.79 19.73 84.45
CA LEU A 142 5.34 19.80 84.24
C LEU A 142 5.00 20.37 82.85
N LEU A 143 5.63 21.48 82.45
CA LEU A 143 5.44 22.05 81.11
C LEU A 143 5.90 21.06 80.02
N TRP A 144 6.99 20.33 80.26
CA TRP A 144 7.47 19.33 79.34
C TRP A 144 6.50 18.16 79.19
N PHE A 145 5.92 17.69 80.29
CA PHE A 145 4.87 16.66 80.29
C PHE A 145 3.63 17.13 79.51
N LEU A 146 3.07 18.29 79.85
CA LEU A 146 1.86 18.83 79.21
C LEU A 146 2.07 19.09 77.71
N SER A 147 3.23 19.62 77.33
CA SER A 147 3.57 19.86 75.92
C SER A 147 3.70 18.55 75.13
N SER A 148 4.30 17.52 75.72
CA SER A 148 4.46 16.21 75.10
C SER A 148 3.11 15.50 74.97
N GLN A 149 2.27 15.55 76.00
CA GLN A 149 0.90 15.06 75.97
C GLN A 149 0.09 15.74 74.85
N SER A 150 0.10 17.08 74.79
CA SER A 150 -0.66 17.84 73.79
C SER A 150 -0.20 17.54 72.36
N ARG A 151 1.12 17.51 72.11
CA ARG A 151 1.66 17.15 70.78
C ARG A 151 1.35 15.70 70.43
N GLY A 152 1.48 14.77 71.37
CA GLY A 152 1.20 13.35 71.18
C GLY A 152 -0.26 13.11 70.79
N ILE A 153 -1.19 13.63 71.59
CA ILE A 153 -2.64 13.51 71.36
C ILE A 153 -3.07 14.26 70.09
N GLY A 154 -2.56 15.48 69.87
CA GLY A 154 -2.92 16.29 68.70
C GLY A 154 -2.50 15.62 67.38
N LYS A 155 -1.27 15.11 67.30
CA LYS A 155 -0.78 14.36 66.13
C LYS A 155 -1.52 13.04 65.94
N TRP A 156 -1.88 12.36 67.04
CA TRP A 156 -2.71 11.16 66.99
C TRP A 156 -4.12 11.46 66.48
N GLY A 157 -4.74 12.55 66.92
CA GLY A 157 -6.04 13.00 66.41
C GLY A 157 -5.98 13.32 64.91
N LEU A 158 -4.93 14.02 64.46
CA LEU A 158 -4.72 14.31 63.04
C LEU A 158 -4.49 13.02 62.22
N LEU A 159 -3.73 12.07 62.75
CA LEU A 159 -3.56 10.73 62.17
C LEU A 159 -4.90 10.05 61.97
N VAL A 160 -5.75 10.03 63.00
CA VAL A 160 -7.09 9.45 62.92
C VAL A 160 -7.90 10.12 61.83
N VAL A 161 -7.86 11.46 61.68
CA VAL A 161 -8.55 12.15 60.58
C VAL A 161 -8.00 11.76 59.20
N CYS A 162 -6.67 11.71 59.04
CA CYS A 162 -6.04 11.30 57.79
C CYS A 162 -6.36 9.84 57.41
N LEU A 163 -6.50 8.95 58.40
CA LEU A 163 -6.74 7.52 58.19
C LEU A 163 -8.20 7.09 58.31
N PHE A 164 -9.11 7.89 58.89
CA PHE A 164 -10.55 7.57 58.93
C PHE A 164 -11.18 7.58 57.54
N ILE A 165 -10.54 8.29 56.60
CA ILE A 165 -10.83 8.20 55.17
C ILE A 165 -10.45 6.82 54.60
N LEU A 166 -9.59 6.04 55.29
CA LEU A 166 -8.97 4.81 54.80
C LEU A 166 -9.35 3.51 55.57
N ARG A 167 -9.46 3.49 56.92
CA ARG A 167 -9.85 2.28 57.72
C ARG A 167 -10.36 2.59 59.16
N PRO A 168 -11.46 1.95 59.65
CA PRO A 168 -11.98 2.19 61.01
C PRO A 168 -11.58 1.16 62.12
N GLU A 169 -11.23 -0.10 61.82
CA GLU A 169 -11.22 -1.18 62.84
C GLU A 169 -10.10 -1.22 63.91
N PRO A 170 -8.81 -0.94 63.63
CA PRO A 170 -7.74 -1.08 64.64
C PRO A 170 -7.84 -0.07 65.80
N TRP A 171 -8.60 1.00 65.61
CA TRP A 171 -8.56 2.21 66.43
C TRP A 171 -9.39 2.11 67.70
N ASP A 172 -10.41 1.25 67.74
CA ASP A 172 -11.28 1.14 68.91
C ASP A 172 -10.57 0.51 70.11
N ARG A 173 -9.60 -0.39 69.88
CA ARG A 173 -8.70 -0.91 70.93
C ARG A 173 -7.88 0.20 71.59
N SER A 174 -7.40 1.15 70.79
CA SER A 174 -6.57 2.26 71.28
C SER A 174 -7.37 3.29 72.08
N LYS A 175 -8.63 3.55 71.71
CA LYS A 175 -9.52 4.47 72.44
C LYS A 175 -9.81 3.99 73.86
N ASN A 176 -10.04 2.69 74.04
CA ASN A 176 -10.31 2.11 75.37
C ASN A 176 -9.10 2.22 76.29
N MET A 177 -7.89 1.96 75.78
CA MET A 177 -6.65 2.14 76.55
C MET A 177 -6.42 3.62 76.91
N MET A 178 -6.69 4.53 75.97
CA MET A 178 -6.55 5.97 76.19
C MET A 178 -7.45 6.50 77.32
N TYR A 179 -8.66 5.97 77.44
CA TYR A 179 -9.60 6.36 78.50
C TYR A 179 -9.04 6.07 79.90
N HIS A 180 -8.41 4.90 80.10
CA HIS A 180 -7.81 4.53 81.38
C HIS A 180 -6.58 5.38 81.73
N ILE A 181 -5.79 5.78 80.73
CA ILE A 181 -4.60 6.62 80.90
C ILE A 181 -5.00 8.07 81.26
N GLN A 182 -6.15 8.55 80.76
CA GLN A 182 -6.59 9.93 80.95
C GLN A 182 -6.75 10.33 82.42
N THR A 183 -7.27 9.45 83.26
CA THR A 183 -7.44 9.73 84.70
C THR A 183 -6.11 10.05 85.40
N MET A 184 -5.03 9.36 85.05
CA MET A 184 -3.69 9.60 85.61
C MET A 184 -3.01 10.81 84.98
N ARG A 185 -3.27 11.11 83.71
CA ARG A 185 -2.85 12.38 83.10
C ARG A 185 -3.43 13.56 83.84
N ASP A 186 -4.72 13.50 84.19
CA ASP A 186 -5.40 14.56 84.94
C ASP A 186 -4.81 14.67 86.37
N GLU A 187 -4.41 13.56 87.00
CA GLU A 187 -3.69 13.56 88.28
C GLU A 187 -2.32 14.25 88.18
N ILE A 188 -1.51 13.88 87.19
CA ILE A 188 -0.18 14.48 86.94
C ILE A 188 -0.32 15.97 86.59
N ALA A 189 -1.32 16.34 85.77
CA ALA A 189 -1.54 17.71 85.32
C ALA A 189 -1.95 18.66 86.45
N ARG A 190 -2.64 18.16 87.50
CA ARG A 190 -2.93 18.94 88.71
C ARG A 190 -1.67 19.30 89.48
N ASN A 191 -0.59 18.51 89.35
CA ASN A 191 0.69 18.66 90.05
C ASN A 191 0.53 18.89 91.57
N GLU A 192 -0.53 18.31 92.16
CA GLU A 192 -0.78 18.40 93.59
C GLU A 192 0.24 17.54 94.34
N ASP A 193 0.74 18.04 95.47
CA ASP A 193 1.74 17.38 96.28
C ASP A 193 1.28 16.00 96.74
N VAL A 194 1.83 14.95 96.12
CA VAL A 194 1.58 13.55 96.47
C VAL A 194 2.33 13.16 97.77
N ILE A 195 2.72 14.15 98.57
CA ILE A 195 3.66 14.06 99.70
C ILE A 195 3.19 13.07 100.78
N ASN A 196 1.87 12.91 100.95
CA ASN A 196 1.27 12.05 101.98
C ASN A 196 1.11 10.57 101.57
N GLN A 197 1.51 10.17 100.36
CA GLN A 197 1.43 8.76 99.93
C GLN A 197 2.63 7.95 100.44
N THR A 198 2.41 6.68 100.78
CA THR A 198 3.47 5.75 101.16
C THR A 198 4.41 5.51 99.98
N THR A 199 5.69 5.25 100.25
CA THR A 199 6.69 4.95 99.19
C THR A 199 6.27 3.75 98.35
N THR A 200 5.58 2.78 98.95
CA THR A 200 4.99 1.62 98.25
C THR A 200 3.92 2.04 97.24
N LEU A 201 2.99 2.93 97.62
CA LEU A 201 1.90 3.38 96.73
C LEU A 201 2.43 4.23 95.55
N ALA A 202 3.46 5.04 95.79
CA ALA A 202 4.13 5.82 94.75
C ALA A 202 4.82 4.91 93.70
N PHE A 203 5.49 3.85 94.15
CA PHE A 203 6.11 2.86 93.28
C PHE A 203 5.06 2.06 92.49
N GLU A 204 3.97 1.64 93.13
CA GLU A 204 2.84 0.96 92.47
C GLU A 204 2.20 1.82 91.38
N LYS A 205 1.94 3.11 91.64
CA LYS A 205 1.42 4.05 90.63
C LYS A 205 2.39 4.29 89.48
N SER A 206 3.69 4.46 89.78
CA SER A 206 4.72 4.62 88.74
C SER A 206 4.79 3.39 87.82
N THR A 207 4.70 2.19 88.41
CA THR A 207 4.75 0.92 87.69
C THR A 207 3.51 0.74 86.84
N TRP A 208 2.32 0.98 87.41
CA TRP A 208 1.06 0.94 86.68
C TRP A 208 1.05 1.90 85.48
N TRP A 209 1.49 3.15 85.69
CA TRP A 209 1.60 4.15 84.62
C TRP A 209 2.55 3.66 83.52
N PHE A 210 3.74 3.20 83.91
CA PHE A 210 4.75 2.72 82.99
C PHE A 210 4.22 1.54 82.16
N ASP A 211 3.59 0.56 82.80
CA ASP A 211 3.09 -0.66 82.15
C ASP A 211 1.95 -0.35 81.19
N ASN A 212 0.95 0.43 81.59
CA ASN A 212 -0.18 0.76 80.70
C ASN A 212 0.22 1.66 79.54
N MET A 213 1.10 2.63 79.76
CA MET A 213 1.66 3.42 78.67
C MET A 213 2.54 2.56 77.75
N THR A 214 3.22 1.55 78.28
CA THR A 214 3.98 0.57 77.47
C THR A 214 3.05 -0.29 76.63
N SER A 215 1.96 -0.80 77.20
CA SER A 215 0.90 -1.50 76.45
C SER A 215 0.32 -0.62 75.35
N PHE A 216 0.08 0.65 75.62
CA PHE A 216 -0.41 1.60 74.62
C PHE A 216 0.62 1.85 73.50
N LEU A 217 1.89 2.05 73.82
CA LEU A 217 2.96 2.21 72.82
C LEU A 217 3.20 0.95 71.98
N ASN A 218 3.00 -0.24 72.56
CA ASN A 218 3.07 -1.52 71.85
C ASN A 218 1.91 -1.66 70.87
N LEU A 219 0.68 -1.28 71.27
CA LEU A 219 -0.46 -1.24 70.35
C LEU A 219 -0.22 -0.27 69.19
N LEU A 220 0.35 0.91 69.45
CA LEU A 220 0.74 1.85 68.38
C LEU A 220 1.86 1.28 67.50
N PHE A 221 2.74 0.43 68.04
CA PHE A 221 3.77 -0.25 67.26
C PHE A 221 3.19 -1.36 66.36
N GLU A 222 2.19 -2.10 66.83
CA GLU A 222 1.44 -3.06 66.02
C GLU A 222 0.80 -2.34 64.83
N ILE A 223 0.05 -1.26 65.09
CA ILE A 223 -0.56 -0.42 64.05
C ILE A 223 0.51 0.12 63.08
N GLN A 224 1.65 0.59 63.60
CA GLN A 224 2.76 1.04 62.78
C GLN A 224 3.28 -0.08 61.85
N THR A 225 3.41 -1.30 62.34
CA THR A 225 3.92 -2.43 61.56
C THR A 225 2.92 -2.89 60.49
N GLU A 226 1.64 -2.91 60.82
CA GLU A 226 0.56 -3.18 59.88
C GLU A 226 0.54 -2.14 58.76
N MET A 227 0.54 -0.84 59.09
CA MET A 227 0.59 0.25 58.11
C MET A 227 1.82 0.15 57.20
N ALA A 228 3.00 -0.16 57.75
CA ALA A 228 4.22 -0.29 56.95
C ALA A 228 4.10 -1.42 55.92
N THR A 229 3.53 -2.56 56.33
CA THR A 229 3.33 -3.72 55.46
C THR A 229 2.34 -3.38 54.34
N GLU A 230 1.22 -2.72 54.67
CA GLU A 230 0.24 -2.31 53.67
C GLU A 230 0.81 -1.34 52.64
N ILE A 231 1.54 -0.31 53.08
CA ILE A 231 2.19 0.66 52.18
C ILE A 231 3.14 -0.05 51.20
N LEU A 232 3.98 -0.95 51.71
CA LEU A 232 4.92 -1.71 50.87
C LEU A 232 4.19 -2.61 49.87
N MET A 233 3.10 -3.26 50.28
CA MET A 233 2.29 -4.08 49.39
C MET A 233 1.57 -3.27 48.31
N SER A 234 1.14 -2.02 48.60
CA SER A 234 0.53 -1.14 47.59
C SER A 234 1.56 -0.76 46.53
N LEU A 235 2.74 -0.31 46.97
CA LEU A 235 3.83 0.10 46.07
C LEU A 235 4.33 -1.05 45.18
N ASP A 236 4.41 -2.27 45.72
CA ASP A 236 4.81 -3.45 44.94
C ASP A 236 3.78 -3.80 43.86
N ARG A 237 2.48 -3.68 44.17
CA ARG A 237 1.41 -3.90 43.19
C ARG A 237 1.42 -2.87 42.07
N GLU A 238 1.57 -1.59 42.40
CA GLU A 238 1.65 -0.52 41.40
C GLU A 238 2.87 -0.70 40.49
N CYS A 239 4.05 -0.96 41.07
CA CYS A 239 5.26 -1.23 40.31
C CYS A 239 5.09 -2.43 39.37
N CYS A 240 4.49 -3.53 39.84
CA CYS A 240 4.24 -4.70 39.02
C CYS A 240 3.25 -4.40 37.87
N SER A 241 2.21 -3.60 38.14
CA SER A 241 1.26 -3.14 37.13
C SER A 241 1.94 -2.31 36.04
N ASP A 242 2.73 -1.31 36.42
CA ASP A 242 3.45 -0.44 35.48
C ASP A 242 4.45 -1.24 34.64
N VAL A 243 5.19 -2.16 35.27
CA VAL A 243 6.13 -3.05 34.56
C VAL A 243 5.40 -3.95 33.56
N ALA A 244 4.23 -4.47 33.91
CA ALA A 244 3.43 -5.30 33.01
C ALA A 244 2.91 -4.50 31.81
N GLU A 245 2.43 -3.26 32.01
CA GLU A 245 1.96 -2.39 30.93
C GLU A 245 3.07 -1.97 29.97
N ILE A 246 4.24 -1.61 30.51
CA ILE A 246 5.42 -1.28 29.70
C ILE A 246 5.89 -2.51 28.92
N SER A 247 5.94 -3.68 29.55
CA SER A 247 6.33 -4.95 28.92
C SER A 247 5.41 -5.33 27.76
N LEU A 248 4.08 -5.19 27.94
CA LEU A 248 3.10 -5.43 26.89
C LEU A 248 3.32 -4.48 25.70
N SER A 249 3.53 -3.19 25.98
CA SER A 249 3.78 -2.17 24.96
C SER A 249 5.04 -2.46 24.14
N ILE A 250 6.15 -2.82 24.80
CA ILE A 250 7.40 -3.21 24.13
C ILE A 250 7.19 -4.45 23.26
N THR A 251 6.48 -5.45 23.77
CA THR A 251 6.21 -6.70 23.05
C THR A 251 5.41 -6.44 21.76
N LEU A 252 4.38 -5.59 21.81
CA LEU A 252 3.59 -5.21 20.64
C LEU A 252 4.44 -4.49 19.57
N VAL A 253 5.32 -3.57 19.99
CA VAL A 253 6.23 -2.86 19.08
C VAL A 253 7.20 -3.84 18.40
N CYS A 254 7.78 -4.78 19.14
CA CYS A 254 8.67 -5.80 18.59
C CYS A 254 7.96 -6.66 17.53
N VAL A 255 6.72 -7.09 17.80
CA VAL A 255 5.91 -7.86 16.84
C VAL A 255 5.66 -7.05 15.56
N PHE A 256 5.30 -5.77 15.69
CA PHE A 256 5.07 -4.90 14.53
C PHE A 256 6.33 -4.73 13.67
N VAL A 257 7.48 -4.49 14.30
CA VAL A 257 8.77 -4.35 13.62
C VAL A 257 9.13 -5.63 12.87
N LEU A 258 8.92 -6.81 13.47
CA LEU A 258 9.22 -8.10 12.84
C LEU A 258 8.27 -8.47 11.69
N LEU A 259 7.00 -8.12 11.79
CA LEU A 259 6.00 -8.40 10.73
C LEU A 259 6.15 -7.46 9.54
N SER A 260 6.57 -6.21 9.75
CA SER A 260 6.68 -5.21 8.68
C SER A 260 7.55 -5.63 7.48
N PRO A 261 8.77 -6.18 7.62
CA PRO A 261 9.57 -6.61 6.46
C PRO A 261 8.93 -7.78 5.73
N VAL A 262 8.29 -8.72 6.44
CA VAL A 262 7.59 -9.87 5.83
C VAL A 262 6.47 -9.37 4.93
N ILE A 263 5.63 -8.46 5.43
CA ILE A 263 4.53 -7.87 4.65
C ILE A 263 5.08 -7.11 3.42
N ILE A 264 6.12 -6.30 3.60
CA ILE A 264 6.72 -5.53 2.49
C ILE A 264 7.28 -6.47 1.41
N ILE A 265 7.97 -7.54 1.80
CA ILE A 265 8.50 -8.55 0.86
C ILE A 265 7.35 -9.25 0.13
N SER A 266 6.32 -9.70 0.85
CA SER A 266 5.16 -10.37 0.25
C SER A 266 4.40 -9.49 -0.73
N VAL A 267 4.15 -8.22 -0.39
CA VAL A 267 3.47 -7.26 -1.28
C VAL A 267 4.31 -7.00 -2.53
N ARG A 268 5.63 -6.83 -2.38
CA ARG A 268 6.53 -6.65 -3.54
C ARG A 268 6.52 -7.85 -4.47
N ALA A 269 6.55 -9.08 -3.93
CA ALA A 269 6.49 -10.30 -4.72
C ALA A 269 5.18 -10.37 -5.53
N LEU A 270 4.04 -10.13 -4.87
CA LEU A 270 2.72 -10.13 -5.52
C LEU A 270 2.61 -9.07 -6.63
N LEU A 271 3.11 -7.86 -6.40
CA LEU A 271 3.13 -6.80 -7.41
C LEU A 271 3.99 -7.17 -8.62
N MET A 272 5.16 -7.79 -8.41
CA MET A 272 6.02 -8.24 -9.50
C MET A 272 5.33 -9.30 -10.37
N ASP A 273 4.61 -10.24 -9.76
CA ASP A 273 3.92 -11.29 -10.50
C ASP A 273 2.74 -10.75 -11.31
N ILE A 274 1.96 -9.81 -10.74
CA ILE A 274 0.90 -9.11 -11.47
C ILE A 274 1.47 -8.34 -12.66
N GLN A 275 2.59 -7.62 -12.49
CA GLN A 275 3.24 -6.90 -13.58
C GLN A 275 3.72 -7.84 -14.69
N LYS A 276 4.37 -8.95 -14.34
CA LYS A 276 4.80 -9.97 -15.31
C LYS A 276 3.62 -10.53 -16.09
N TYR A 277 2.52 -10.84 -15.41
CA TYR A 277 1.30 -11.34 -16.05
C TYR A 277 0.72 -10.31 -17.03
N ALA A 278 0.61 -9.05 -16.61
CA ALA A 278 0.09 -7.97 -17.46
C ALA A 278 0.95 -7.77 -18.73
N ILE A 279 2.27 -7.79 -18.60
CA ILE A 279 3.19 -7.67 -19.74
C ILE A 279 3.06 -8.89 -20.68
N SER A 280 3.00 -10.10 -20.13
CA SER A 280 2.82 -11.32 -20.94
C SER A 280 1.51 -11.28 -21.72
N LEU A 281 0.42 -10.84 -21.09
CA LEU A 281 -0.88 -10.70 -21.74
C LEU A 281 -0.86 -9.62 -22.83
N ALA A 282 -0.21 -8.49 -22.59
CA ALA A 282 -0.02 -7.43 -23.58
C ALA A 282 0.77 -7.94 -24.81
N ASN A 283 1.82 -8.74 -24.60
CA ASN A 283 2.59 -9.33 -25.69
C ASN A 283 1.78 -10.36 -26.48
N GLN A 284 1.03 -11.25 -25.80
CA GLN A 284 0.18 -12.23 -26.47
C GLN A 284 -0.93 -11.56 -27.30
N THR A 285 -1.56 -10.52 -26.76
CA THR A 285 -2.57 -9.76 -27.51
C THR A 285 -1.96 -9.00 -28.69
N HIS A 286 -0.74 -8.49 -28.57
CA HIS A 286 -0.03 -7.87 -29.68
C HIS A 286 0.27 -8.86 -30.82
N GLU A 287 0.85 -10.03 -30.50
CA GLU A 287 1.14 -11.06 -31.50
C GLU A 287 -0.14 -11.61 -32.14
N LEU A 288 -1.20 -11.86 -31.34
CA LEU A 288 -2.49 -12.30 -31.88
C LEU A 288 -3.10 -11.25 -32.83
N ASN A 289 -3.01 -9.96 -32.50
CA ASN A 289 -3.48 -8.90 -33.40
C ASN A 289 -2.66 -8.81 -34.69
N LYS A 290 -1.34 -9.06 -34.61
CA LYS A 290 -0.46 -9.07 -35.77
C LYS A 290 -0.74 -10.26 -36.69
N GLU A 291 -0.91 -11.46 -36.12
CA GLU A 291 -1.33 -12.65 -36.87
C GLU A 291 -2.72 -12.48 -37.48
N ARG A 292 -3.67 -11.93 -36.72
CA ARG A 292 -5.00 -11.59 -37.21
C ARG A 292 -4.90 -10.66 -38.42
N LYS A 293 -4.17 -9.54 -38.33
CA LYS A 293 -4.01 -8.60 -39.46
C LYS A 293 -3.41 -9.28 -40.70
N ARG A 294 -2.43 -10.17 -40.52
CA ARG A 294 -1.84 -10.95 -41.62
C ARG A 294 -2.87 -11.87 -42.27
N ALA A 295 -3.63 -12.61 -41.46
CA ALA A 295 -4.69 -13.50 -41.95
C ALA A 295 -5.79 -12.71 -42.69
N GLU A 296 -6.18 -11.54 -42.16
CA GLU A 296 -7.17 -10.65 -42.78
C GLU A 296 -6.67 -10.09 -44.11
N SER A 297 -5.41 -9.65 -44.18
CA SER A 297 -4.81 -9.15 -45.42
C SER A 297 -4.77 -10.23 -46.50
N LEU A 298 -4.40 -11.48 -46.16
CA LEU A 298 -4.40 -12.59 -47.11
C LEU A 298 -5.82 -12.92 -47.59
N LEU A 299 -6.80 -12.89 -46.69
CA LEU A 299 -8.20 -13.13 -47.04
C LEU A 299 -8.71 -12.07 -48.04
N TYR A 300 -8.38 -10.79 -47.83
CA TYR A 300 -8.78 -9.71 -48.72
C TYR A 300 -8.05 -9.69 -50.07
N GLN A 301 -6.88 -10.36 -50.17
CA GLN A 301 -6.21 -10.59 -51.46
C GLN A 301 -6.91 -11.67 -52.29
N MET A 302 -7.58 -12.63 -51.65
CA MET A 302 -8.25 -13.74 -52.33
C MET A 302 -9.73 -13.46 -52.64
N LEU A 303 -10.39 -12.63 -51.82
CA LEU A 303 -11.82 -12.36 -51.91
C LEU A 303 -12.11 -10.86 -51.76
N PRO A 304 -13.16 -10.35 -52.42
CA PRO A 304 -13.60 -8.98 -52.19
C PRO A 304 -13.93 -8.74 -50.71
N GLN A 305 -13.61 -7.53 -50.21
CA GLN A 305 -13.73 -7.19 -48.79
C GLN A 305 -15.12 -7.47 -48.19
N GLN A 306 -16.19 -7.15 -48.93
CA GLN A 306 -17.58 -7.38 -48.49
C GLN A 306 -17.88 -8.87 -48.32
N VAL A 307 -17.45 -9.70 -49.27
CA VAL A 307 -17.64 -11.16 -49.28
C VAL A 307 -16.80 -11.81 -48.16
N ALA A 308 -15.55 -11.36 -48.00
CA ALA A 308 -14.66 -11.83 -46.94
C ALA A 308 -15.21 -11.52 -45.54
N GLN A 309 -15.85 -10.36 -45.35
CA GLN A 309 -16.47 -10.01 -44.06
C GLN A 309 -17.69 -10.88 -43.76
N GLN A 310 -18.56 -11.14 -44.75
CA GLN A 310 -19.70 -12.05 -44.57
C GLN A 310 -19.25 -13.47 -44.21
N LEU A 311 -18.19 -13.98 -44.85
CA LEU A 311 -17.63 -15.29 -44.52
C LEU A 311 -17.04 -15.35 -43.10
N LYS A 312 -16.39 -14.28 -42.63
CA LYS A 312 -15.87 -14.18 -41.25
C LYS A 312 -16.97 -14.25 -40.19
N GLU A 313 -18.16 -13.76 -40.51
CA GLU A 313 -19.33 -13.80 -39.62
C GLU A 313 -20.03 -15.18 -39.64
N ASN A 314 -19.40 -16.21 -40.24
CA ASN A 314 -19.97 -17.54 -40.48
C ASN A 314 -21.27 -17.52 -41.30
N ASN A 315 -21.52 -16.45 -42.06
CA ASN A 315 -22.66 -16.38 -42.95
C ASN A 315 -22.34 -17.09 -44.27
N THR A 316 -23.31 -17.84 -44.80
CA THR A 316 -23.27 -18.27 -46.20
C THR A 316 -23.44 -17.02 -47.07
N VAL A 317 -22.58 -16.84 -48.06
CA VAL A 317 -22.71 -15.73 -49.01
C VAL A 317 -23.70 -16.15 -50.10
N PRO A 318 -24.94 -15.64 -50.10
CA PRO A 318 -25.90 -16.01 -51.14
C PRO A 318 -25.44 -15.48 -52.50
N ALA A 319 -25.82 -16.19 -53.57
CA ALA A 319 -25.63 -15.67 -54.92
C ALA A 319 -26.54 -14.44 -55.12
N GLU A 320 -25.98 -13.38 -55.70
CA GLU A 320 -26.68 -12.12 -55.99
C GLU A 320 -26.74 -11.89 -57.50
N SER A 321 -27.90 -11.42 -57.99
CA SER A 321 -28.09 -11.03 -59.39
C SER A 321 -27.78 -9.53 -59.58
N PHE A 322 -26.87 -9.22 -60.50
CA PHE A 322 -26.48 -7.86 -60.88
C PHE A 322 -27.01 -7.58 -62.29
N GLU A 323 -27.77 -6.50 -62.45
CA GLU A 323 -28.45 -6.19 -63.72
C GLU A 323 -27.49 -5.55 -64.74
N ASP A 324 -26.59 -4.70 -64.26
CA ASP A 324 -25.66 -3.92 -65.07
C ASP A 324 -24.22 -4.16 -64.62
N VAL A 325 -23.50 -4.98 -65.38
CA VAL A 325 -22.08 -5.30 -65.16
C VAL A 325 -21.35 -5.25 -66.49
N THR A 326 -20.20 -4.60 -66.54
CA THR A 326 -19.33 -4.64 -67.71
C THR A 326 -18.17 -5.59 -67.45
N ILE A 327 -17.93 -6.50 -68.38
CA ILE A 327 -16.89 -7.53 -68.31
C ILE A 327 -15.90 -7.31 -69.44
N PHE A 328 -14.63 -7.32 -69.08
CA PHE A 328 -13.48 -7.32 -69.96
C PHE A 328 -12.84 -8.70 -69.98
N PHE A 329 -12.60 -9.21 -71.18
CA PHE A 329 -11.72 -10.35 -71.43
C PHE A 329 -10.57 -9.89 -72.31
N SER A 330 -9.35 -10.28 -71.96
CA SER A 330 -8.21 -10.20 -72.89
C SER A 330 -7.52 -11.53 -73.00
N ASP A 331 -6.87 -11.73 -74.14
CA ASP A 331 -6.03 -12.87 -74.42
C ASP A 331 -4.77 -12.42 -75.18
N ILE A 332 -3.70 -13.20 -75.05
CA ILE A 332 -2.41 -12.93 -75.67
C ILE A 332 -2.42 -13.48 -77.10
N VAL A 333 -2.19 -12.61 -78.08
CA VAL A 333 -2.23 -13.01 -79.48
C VAL A 333 -1.04 -13.93 -79.79
N GLY A 334 -1.34 -15.16 -80.20
CA GLY A 334 -0.31 -16.14 -80.57
C GLY A 334 0.40 -16.78 -79.39
N PHE A 335 -0.18 -16.75 -78.19
CA PHE A 335 0.40 -17.35 -76.99
C PHE A 335 0.83 -18.80 -77.17
N THR A 336 0.01 -19.63 -77.83
CA THR A 336 0.35 -21.04 -78.08
C THR A 336 1.68 -21.19 -78.85
N THR A 337 1.95 -20.30 -79.80
CA THR A 337 3.20 -20.29 -80.56
C THR A 337 4.37 -19.79 -79.70
N ILE A 338 4.16 -18.73 -78.91
CA ILE A 338 5.16 -18.20 -77.99
C ILE A 338 5.54 -19.29 -76.97
N ALA A 339 4.55 -19.91 -76.34
CA ALA A 339 4.73 -20.98 -75.35
C ALA A 339 5.40 -22.23 -75.91
N ALA A 340 5.15 -22.57 -77.19
CA ALA A 340 5.84 -23.69 -77.86
C ALA A 340 7.32 -23.39 -78.16
N SER A 341 7.69 -22.12 -78.28
CA SER A 341 9.05 -21.66 -78.63
C SER A 341 9.92 -21.26 -77.43
N CYS A 342 9.31 -21.04 -76.26
CA CYS A 342 10.00 -20.63 -75.03
C CYS A 342 10.15 -21.80 -74.05
N SER A 343 11.13 -21.71 -73.15
CA SER A 343 11.17 -22.65 -72.02
C SER A 343 10.00 -22.40 -71.07
N PRO A 344 9.50 -23.42 -70.34
CA PRO A 344 8.41 -23.23 -69.38
C PRO A 344 8.69 -22.14 -68.33
N MET A 345 9.96 -21.97 -67.92
CA MET A 345 10.36 -20.91 -66.98
C MET A 345 10.21 -19.51 -67.57
N GLU A 346 10.56 -19.33 -68.85
CA GLU A 346 10.44 -18.04 -69.54
C GLU A 346 8.98 -17.68 -69.79
N VAL A 347 8.13 -18.66 -70.12
CA VAL A 347 6.68 -18.46 -70.25
C VAL A 347 6.08 -17.99 -68.92
N VAL A 348 6.46 -18.62 -67.81
CA VAL A 348 5.99 -18.22 -66.47
C VAL A 348 6.47 -16.81 -66.11
N ASN A 349 7.73 -16.47 -66.41
CA ASN A 349 8.25 -15.12 -66.16
C ASN A 349 7.55 -14.05 -67.01
N LEU A 350 7.24 -14.34 -68.29
CA LEU A 350 6.47 -13.46 -69.16
C LEU A 350 5.06 -13.22 -68.61
N LEU A 351 4.35 -14.29 -68.24
CA LEU A 351 3.01 -14.19 -67.66
C LEU A 351 3.02 -13.42 -66.33
N ASN A 352 4.00 -13.67 -65.46
CA ASN A 352 4.15 -12.94 -64.20
C ASN A 352 4.42 -11.46 -64.44
N ALA A 353 5.27 -11.10 -65.41
CA ALA A 353 5.52 -9.70 -65.76
C ALA A 353 4.25 -9.00 -66.27
N LEU A 354 3.50 -9.66 -67.15
CA LEU A 354 2.23 -9.16 -67.69
C LEU A 354 1.19 -8.97 -66.59
N TYR A 355 0.92 -10.01 -65.80
CA TYR A 355 -0.10 -9.95 -64.76
C TYR A 355 0.28 -9.03 -63.61
N SER A 356 1.57 -8.93 -63.24
CA SER A 356 2.00 -7.95 -62.23
C SER A 356 1.82 -6.52 -62.73
N CYS A 357 2.09 -6.27 -64.01
CA CYS A 357 1.82 -4.97 -64.63
C CYS A 357 0.31 -4.65 -64.60
N PHE A 358 -0.53 -5.59 -65.03
CA PHE A 358 -1.98 -5.40 -65.02
C PHE A 358 -2.52 -5.20 -63.62
N ASP A 359 -2.19 -6.08 -62.68
CA ASP A 359 -2.66 -6.01 -61.29
C ASP A 359 -2.30 -4.65 -60.65
N ALA A 360 -1.12 -4.09 -60.96
CA ALA A 360 -0.75 -2.74 -60.50
C ALA A 360 -1.58 -1.61 -61.15
N ARG A 361 -2.04 -1.78 -62.39
CA ARG A 361 -2.96 -0.82 -63.03
C ARG A 361 -4.37 -0.94 -62.50
N LEU A 362 -4.82 -2.15 -62.15
CA LEU A 362 -6.17 -2.40 -61.63
C LEU A 362 -6.46 -1.63 -60.34
N GLU A 363 -5.46 -1.38 -59.48
CA GLU A 363 -5.62 -0.61 -58.23
C GLU A 363 -6.13 0.83 -58.45
N ILE A 364 -5.99 1.38 -59.67
CA ILE A 364 -6.39 2.75 -60.01
C ILE A 364 -7.90 2.82 -60.35
N TYR A 365 -8.52 1.69 -60.72
CA TYR A 365 -9.88 1.62 -61.25
C TYR A 365 -10.84 0.89 -60.30
N ASP A 366 -12.13 1.21 -60.37
CA ASP A 366 -13.18 0.50 -59.61
C ASP A 366 -13.55 -0.81 -60.31
N VAL A 367 -12.63 -1.79 -60.25
CA VAL A 367 -12.72 -3.07 -60.97
C VAL A 367 -12.36 -4.25 -60.08
N TYR A 368 -12.90 -5.42 -60.39
CA TYR A 368 -12.64 -6.68 -59.72
C TYR A 368 -12.06 -7.70 -60.72
N LYS A 369 -10.88 -8.23 -60.39
CA LYS A 369 -10.21 -9.31 -61.12
C LYS A 369 -10.93 -10.64 -60.83
N VAL A 370 -11.31 -11.33 -61.88
CA VAL A 370 -11.96 -12.64 -61.79
C VAL A 370 -10.94 -13.72 -62.13
N GLU A 371 -10.86 -14.76 -61.31
CA GLU A 371 -9.96 -15.89 -61.60
C GLU A 371 -10.42 -16.65 -62.85
N THR A 372 -9.50 -16.82 -63.79
CA THR A 372 -9.69 -17.53 -65.07
C THR A 372 -8.71 -18.68 -65.24
N ILE A 373 -8.95 -19.50 -66.27
CA ILE A 373 -8.08 -20.61 -66.66
C ILE A 373 -7.30 -20.17 -67.92
N GLY A 374 -5.97 -20.27 -67.86
CA GLY A 374 -5.08 -20.03 -69.01
C GLY A 374 -4.43 -18.64 -69.04
N ASP A 375 -4.20 -18.16 -70.27
CA ASP A 375 -3.67 -16.85 -70.66
C ASP A 375 -4.72 -15.74 -70.74
N ALA A 376 -5.99 -16.11 -70.59
CA ALA A 376 -7.09 -15.16 -70.56
C ALA A 376 -7.08 -14.37 -69.23
N TYR A 377 -7.18 -13.05 -69.33
CA TYR A 377 -7.31 -12.14 -68.18
C TYR A 377 -8.71 -11.54 -68.15
N MET A 378 -9.44 -11.77 -67.05
CA MET A 378 -10.84 -11.34 -66.90
C MET A 378 -10.99 -10.33 -65.78
N VAL A 379 -11.65 -9.22 -66.10
CA VAL A 379 -11.91 -8.12 -65.17
C VAL A 379 -13.36 -7.71 -65.31
N SER A 380 -13.99 -7.34 -64.21
CA SER A 380 -15.39 -6.91 -64.17
C SER A 380 -15.56 -5.65 -63.34
N SER A 381 -16.54 -4.81 -63.67
CA SER A 381 -16.92 -3.66 -62.86
C SER A 381 -18.43 -3.63 -62.67
N GLY A 382 -18.89 -3.06 -61.55
CA GLY A 382 -20.27 -3.15 -61.08
C GLY A 382 -20.51 -4.33 -60.13
N VAL A 383 -19.47 -5.15 -59.87
CA VAL A 383 -19.44 -6.23 -58.88
C VAL A 383 -18.15 -6.17 -58.04
N PRO A 384 -18.18 -6.60 -56.77
CA PRO A 384 -19.35 -7.00 -55.99
C PRO A 384 -20.23 -5.79 -55.58
N LYS A 385 -19.73 -4.57 -55.73
CA LYS A 385 -20.44 -3.34 -55.38
C LYS A 385 -20.97 -2.66 -56.65
N ARG A 386 -22.28 -2.39 -56.68
CA ARG A 386 -22.93 -1.64 -57.76
C ARG A 386 -22.40 -0.21 -57.80
N ASN A 387 -21.95 0.25 -58.96
CA ASN A 387 -21.39 1.59 -59.15
C ASN A 387 -22.18 2.45 -60.16
N GLY A 388 -23.42 2.06 -60.49
CA GLY A 388 -24.27 2.73 -61.49
C GLY A 388 -23.66 2.64 -62.88
N ARG A 389 -23.88 3.61 -63.77
CA ARG A 389 -23.33 3.56 -65.15
C ARG A 389 -21.80 3.69 -65.26
N ARG A 390 -21.10 3.84 -64.14
CA ARG A 390 -19.64 4.03 -64.10
C ARG A 390 -18.88 2.78 -64.51
N HIS A 391 -19.41 1.57 -64.27
CA HIS A 391 -18.72 0.32 -64.64
C HIS A 391 -18.27 0.29 -66.10
N VAL A 392 -19.06 0.87 -67.02
CA VAL A 392 -18.73 0.90 -68.45
C VAL A 392 -17.51 1.79 -68.71
N ALA A 393 -17.46 2.96 -68.05
CA ALA A 393 -16.37 3.92 -68.20
C ALA A 393 -15.07 3.43 -67.56
N GLU A 394 -15.16 2.80 -66.39
CA GLU A 394 -14.04 2.18 -65.68
C GLU A 394 -13.39 1.09 -66.54
N ILE A 395 -14.20 0.15 -67.05
CA ILE A 395 -13.71 -0.93 -67.91
C ILE A 395 -13.13 -0.40 -69.21
N ALA A 396 -13.80 0.55 -69.89
CA ALA A 396 -13.29 1.07 -71.16
C ALA A 396 -11.98 1.84 -70.99
N THR A 397 -11.84 2.62 -69.91
CA THR A 397 -10.58 3.34 -69.61
C THR A 397 -9.47 2.35 -69.26
N MET A 398 -9.77 1.37 -68.41
CA MET A 398 -8.83 0.31 -68.02
C MET A 398 -8.40 -0.54 -69.20
N ALA A 399 -9.31 -0.89 -70.12
CA ALA A 399 -9.00 -1.67 -71.32
C ALA A 399 -7.97 -0.96 -72.22
N LEU A 400 -8.12 0.36 -72.43
CA LEU A 400 -7.15 1.17 -73.19
C LEU A 400 -5.80 1.23 -72.47
N ASP A 401 -5.81 1.41 -71.15
CA ASP A 401 -4.61 1.47 -70.31
C ASP A 401 -3.82 0.14 -70.32
N LEU A 402 -4.52 -0.99 -70.19
CA LEU A 402 -3.91 -2.32 -70.25
C LEU A 402 -3.35 -2.64 -71.64
N ALA A 403 -4.08 -2.29 -72.70
CA ALA A 403 -3.61 -2.48 -74.07
C ALA A 403 -2.33 -1.65 -74.34
N HIS A 404 -2.28 -0.41 -73.85
CA HIS A 404 -1.10 0.43 -73.95
C HIS A 404 0.12 -0.18 -73.23
N HIS A 405 -0.05 -0.63 -71.98
CA HIS A 405 1.04 -1.17 -71.17
C HIS A 405 1.52 -2.55 -71.65
N ALA A 406 0.62 -3.39 -72.17
CA ALA A 406 1.02 -4.68 -72.75
C ALA A 406 1.94 -4.52 -73.97
N GLY A 407 1.70 -3.48 -74.77
CA GLY A 407 2.55 -3.13 -75.91
C GLY A 407 3.97 -2.70 -75.53
N HIS A 408 4.31 -2.56 -74.25
CA HIS A 408 5.68 -2.28 -73.77
C HIS A 408 6.38 -3.51 -73.18
N ILE A 409 5.74 -4.67 -73.19
CA ILE A 409 6.30 -5.92 -72.65
C ILE A 409 6.95 -6.71 -73.79
N ASP A 410 8.26 -6.93 -73.67
CA ASP A 410 9.05 -7.69 -74.64
C ASP A 410 8.74 -9.20 -74.58
N ILE A 411 8.64 -9.83 -75.75
CA ILE A 411 8.53 -11.29 -75.85
C ILE A 411 9.93 -11.92 -75.74
N PRO A 412 10.17 -12.89 -74.83
CA PRO A 412 11.42 -13.61 -74.74
C PRO A 412 11.79 -14.24 -76.09
N HIS A 413 13.08 -14.19 -76.45
CA HIS A 413 13.65 -14.77 -77.69
C HIS A 413 13.20 -14.15 -79.02
N ILE A 414 12.36 -13.10 -79.02
CA ILE A 414 11.98 -12.37 -80.23
C ILE A 414 12.29 -10.88 -80.05
N ALA A 415 13.54 -10.50 -80.37
CA ALA A 415 14.00 -9.13 -80.23
C ALA A 415 13.17 -8.15 -81.08
N GLY A 416 12.66 -7.09 -80.44
CA GLY A 416 11.88 -6.03 -81.09
C GLY A 416 10.41 -6.37 -81.37
N LYS A 417 9.88 -7.45 -80.80
CA LYS A 417 8.46 -7.78 -80.86
C LYS A 417 7.83 -7.72 -79.47
N ASN A 418 6.85 -6.83 -79.35
CA ASN A 418 6.13 -6.63 -78.10
C ASN A 418 4.87 -7.50 -78.07
N LEU A 419 4.32 -7.68 -76.88
CA LEU A 419 3.09 -8.43 -76.68
C LEU A 419 1.90 -7.68 -77.29
N SER A 420 1.15 -8.36 -78.15
CA SER A 420 -0.14 -7.86 -78.65
C SER A 420 -1.28 -8.54 -77.90
N LEU A 421 -2.25 -7.75 -77.47
CA LEU A 421 -3.48 -8.27 -76.85
C LEU A 421 -4.62 -8.25 -77.85
N ARG A 422 -5.54 -9.19 -77.69
CA ARG A 422 -6.91 -9.03 -78.19
C ARG A 422 -7.83 -8.89 -77.00
N ALA A 423 -8.79 -7.98 -77.07
CA ALA A 423 -9.70 -7.72 -75.97
C ALA A 423 -11.16 -7.66 -76.43
N GLY A 424 -12.05 -8.09 -75.55
CA GLY A 424 -13.48 -8.10 -75.74
C GLY A 424 -14.21 -7.56 -74.52
N VAL A 425 -15.17 -6.65 -74.76
CA VAL A 425 -15.97 -6.03 -73.71
C VAL A 425 -17.45 -6.20 -73.99
N HIS A 426 -18.17 -6.66 -72.98
CA HIS A 426 -19.62 -6.79 -73.03
C HIS A 426 -20.26 -6.31 -71.72
N THR A 427 -21.42 -5.69 -71.83
CA THR A 427 -22.21 -5.19 -70.70
C THR A 427 -23.54 -5.91 -70.67
N GLY A 428 -23.93 -6.41 -69.49
CA GLY A 428 -25.19 -7.11 -69.29
C GLY A 428 -25.32 -7.70 -67.89
N PRO A 429 -26.44 -8.41 -67.62
CA PRO A 429 -26.71 -8.96 -66.31
C PRO A 429 -25.85 -10.20 -66.00
N VAL A 430 -25.46 -10.37 -64.75
CA VAL A 430 -24.73 -11.55 -64.24
C VAL A 430 -25.25 -11.97 -62.88
N VAL A 431 -25.05 -13.24 -62.54
CA VAL A 431 -25.22 -13.74 -61.18
C VAL A 431 -23.83 -13.95 -60.61
N ALA A 432 -23.52 -13.34 -59.47
CA ALA A 432 -22.22 -13.50 -58.80
C ALA A 432 -22.39 -14.17 -57.44
N GLY A 433 -21.46 -15.04 -57.07
CA GLY A 433 -21.54 -15.77 -55.80
C GLY A 433 -20.25 -16.52 -55.46
N VAL A 434 -20.16 -17.00 -54.23
CA VAL A 434 -19.00 -17.77 -53.76
C VAL A 434 -19.21 -19.25 -54.06
N VAL A 435 -18.25 -19.86 -54.75
CA VAL A 435 -18.26 -21.30 -55.07
C VAL A 435 -17.10 -22.01 -54.38
N GLY A 436 -17.39 -23.19 -53.84
CA GLY A 436 -16.41 -24.04 -53.14
C GLY A 436 -16.39 -23.82 -51.63
N SER A 437 -16.38 -24.91 -50.86
CA SER A 437 -16.35 -24.88 -49.39
C SER A 437 -14.95 -24.84 -48.80
N LYS A 438 -13.99 -25.55 -49.41
CA LYS A 438 -12.58 -25.56 -48.98
C LYS A 438 -11.74 -24.42 -49.55
N MET A 439 -12.01 -24.02 -50.79
CA MET A 439 -11.34 -22.93 -51.49
C MET A 439 -12.42 -22.02 -52.10
N PRO A 440 -12.96 -21.09 -51.32
CA PRO A 440 -14.02 -20.20 -51.79
C PRO A 440 -13.48 -19.25 -52.86
N ARG A 441 -14.18 -19.17 -53.99
CA ARG A 441 -13.88 -18.24 -55.09
C ARG A 441 -15.11 -17.44 -55.43
N TYR A 442 -14.96 -16.13 -55.60
CA TYR A 442 -16.06 -15.28 -56.06
C TYR A 442 -16.14 -15.33 -57.58
N CYS A 443 -17.17 -16.01 -58.09
CA CYS A 443 -17.33 -16.31 -59.50
C CYS A 443 -18.53 -15.56 -60.08
N LEU A 444 -18.41 -15.17 -61.36
CA LEU A 444 -19.50 -14.60 -62.14
C LEU A 444 -20.08 -15.67 -63.07
N PHE A 445 -21.40 -15.73 -63.16
CA PHE A 445 -22.15 -16.65 -64.01
C PHE A 445 -23.14 -15.85 -64.86
N GLY A 446 -23.43 -16.37 -66.05
CA GLY A 446 -24.43 -15.82 -66.95
C GLY A 446 -23.97 -15.76 -68.39
N ASP A 447 -24.93 -15.50 -69.26
CA ASP A 447 -24.71 -15.37 -70.70
C ASP A 447 -23.81 -14.16 -71.06
N THR A 448 -23.79 -13.12 -70.22
CA THR A 448 -22.91 -11.95 -70.35
C THR A 448 -21.43 -12.34 -70.32
N VAL A 449 -21.03 -13.28 -69.44
CA VAL A 449 -19.64 -13.77 -69.35
C VAL A 449 -19.25 -14.48 -70.66
N ASN A 450 -20.12 -15.35 -71.15
CA ASN A 450 -19.89 -16.07 -72.41
C ASN A 450 -19.81 -15.10 -73.59
N THR A 451 -20.70 -14.11 -73.65
CA THR A 451 -20.72 -13.11 -74.73
C THR A 451 -19.46 -12.25 -74.70
N ALA A 452 -18.98 -11.83 -73.52
CA ALA A 452 -17.73 -11.10 -73.37
C ALA A 452 -16.51 -11.91 -73.86
N SER A 453 -16.40 -13.18 -73.46
CA SER A 453 -15.36 -14.08 -73.96
C SER A 453 -15.45 -14.27 -75.48
N ARG A 454 -16.67 -14.30 -76.06
CA ARG A 454 -16.80 -14.35 -77.53
C ARG A 454 -16.41 -13.06 -78.23
N MET A 455 -16.66 -11.90 -77.61
CA MET A 455 -16.16 -10.62 -78.13
C MET A 455 -14.63 -10.64 -78.20
N GLU A 456 -13.96 -11.22 -77.20
CA GLU A 456 -12.50 -11.35 -77.20
C GLU A 456 -12.03 -12.33 -78.29
N SER A 457 -12.62 -13.53 -78.35
CA SER A 457 -12.18 -14.57 -79.29
C SER A 457 -12.35 -14.21 -80.78
N THR A 458 -13.31 -13.33 -81.10
CA THR A 458 -13.53 -12.79 -82.45
C THR A 458 -12.81 -11.47 -82.69
N GLY A 459 -12.05 -11.01 -81.71
CA GLY A 459 -11.28 -9.77 -81.72
C GLY A 459 -10.09 -9.80 -82.68
N LYS A 460 -9.53 -8.61 -82.92
CA LYS A 460 -8.31 -8.41 -83.69
C LYS A 460 -7.18 -8.02 -82.74
N ALA A 461 -5.95 -8.37 -83.10
CA ALA A 461 -4.76 -7.94 -82.36
C ALA A 461 -4.73 -6.41 -82.21
N ASP A 462 -4.38 -5.95 -81.01
CA ASP A 462 -4.26 -4.55 -80.58
C ASP A 462 -5.55 -3.74 -80.71
N HIS A 463 -6.70 -4.41 -80.75
CA HIS A 463 -8.01 -3.76 -80.79
C HIS A 463 -8.91 -4.30 -79.67
N ILE A 464 -9.70 -3.40 -79.09
CA ILE A 464 -10.69 -3.72 -78.06
C ILE A 464 -12.06 -3.78 -78.72
N GLN A 465 -12.62 -4.98 -78.84
CA GLN A 465 -13.94 -5.21 -79.42
C GLN A 465 -15.03 -4.98 -78.38
N VAL A 466 -16.05 -4.19 -78.73
CA VAL A 466 -17.20 -3.95 -77.86
C VAL A 466 -18.50 -4.38 -78.54
N SER A 467 -19.44 -4.91 -77.75
CA SER A 467 -20.79 -5.24 -78.21
C SER A 467 -21.66 -4.00 -78.42
N THR A 468 -22.79 -4.13 -79.14
CA THR A 468 -23.78 -3.05 -79.29
C THR A 468 -24.27 -2.48 -77.97
N VAL A 469 -24.54 -3.32 -76.98
CA VAL A 469 -25.01 -2.88 -75.65
C VAL A 469 -23.97 -1.98 -74.97
N THR A 470 -22.71 -2.39 -75.01
CA THR A 470 -21.59 -1.61 -74.44
C THR A 470 -21.37 -0.32 -75.24
N TYR A 471 -21.47 -0.39 -76.57
CA TYR A 471 -21.39 0.78 -77.45
C TYR A 471 -22.43 1.83 -77.07
N SER A 472 -23.71 1.46 -76.97
CA SER A 472 -24.78 2.39 -76.60
C SER A 472 -24.58 2.98 -75.19
N ALA A 473 -24.02 2.20 -74.27
CA ALA A 473 -23.71 2.68 -72.94
C ALA A 473 -22.53 3.67 -72.91
N LEU A 474 -21.50 3.45 -73.74
CA LEU A 474 -20.35 4.35 -73.92
C LEU A 474 -20.72 5.62 -74.71
N GLU A 475 -21.54 5.49 -75.74
CA GLU A 475 -22.04 6.61 -76.55
C GLU A 475 -22.85 7.58 -75.69
N ALA A 476 -23.70 7.05 -74.80
CA ALA A 476 -24.44 7.86 -73.84
C ALA A 476 -23.56 8.60 -72.82
N LEU A 477 -22.31 8.17 -72.60
CA LEU A 477 -21.34 8.89 -71.77
C LEU A 477 -20.63 10.01 -72.54
N GLY A 478 -20.49 9.87 -73.87
CA GLY A 478 -19.88 10.88 -74.74
C GLY A 478 -18.37 11.12 -74.52
N LEU A 479 -17.68 10.18 -73.87
CA LEU A 479 -16.27 10.32 -73.49
C LEU A 479 -15.30 9.51 -74.36
N PHE A 480 -15.80 8.65 -75.26
CA PHE A 480 -14.99 7.66 -75.97
C PHE A 480 -15.19 7.73 -77.48
N THR A 481 -14.11 7.48 -78.22
CA THR A 481 -14.11 7.35 -79.68
C THR A 481 -14.32 5.89 -80.05
N LEU A 482 -15.39 5.60 -80.78
CA LEU A 482 -15.80 4.26 -81.19
C LEU A 482 -15.89 4.18 -82.71
N GLU A 483 -15.39 3.10 -83.29
CA GLU A 483 -15.44 2.84 -84.73
C GLU A 483 -16.34 1.62 -85.01
N THR A 484 -17.17 1.70 -86.05
CA THR A 484 -17.99 0.56 -86.45
C THR A 484 -17.16 -0.50 -87.16
N ARG A 485 -17.16 -1.73 -86.65
CA ARG A 485 -16.52 -2.89 -87.32
C ARG A 485 -17.44 -3.53 -88.35
N GLY A 486 -18.73 -3.56 -88.08
CA GLY A 486 -19.76 -4.25 -88.86
C GLY A 486 -20.28 -5.51 -88.19
N HIS A 487 -20.93 -6.38 -88.98
CA HIS A 487 -21.53 -7.62 -88.49
C HIS A 487 -20.50 -8.75 -88.43
N VAL A 488 -20.36 -9.36 -87.25
CA VAL A 488 -19.45 -10.47 -87.00
C VAL A 488 -20.26 -11.67 -86.52
N GLU A 489 -19.97 -12.84 -87.06
CA GLU A 489 -20.61 -14.08 -86.62
C GLU A 489 -20.04 -14.52 -85.27
N ILE A 490 -20.89 -14.51 -84.25
CA ILE A 490 -20.53 -14.90 -82.89
C ILE A 490 -21.22 -16.22 -82.56
N LYS A 491 -20.41 -17.21 -82.20
CA LYS A 491 -20.87 -18.57 -81.88
C LYS A 491 -21.97 -18.55 -80.83
N GLY A 492 -23.14 -19.07 -81.19
CA GLY A 492 -24.32 -19.15 -80.32
C GLY A 492 -25.17 -17.88 -80.25
N LYS A 493 -24.73 -16.77 -80.88
CA LYS A 493 -25.49 -15.50 -80.98
C LYS A 493 -25.91 -15.15 -82.40
N GLY A 494 -25.24 -15.72 -83.40
CA GLY A 494 -25.44 -15.37 -84.81
C GLY A 494 -24.67 -14.09 -85.19
N LEU A 495 -25.13 -13.39 -86.23
CA LEU A 495 -24.56 -12.12 -86.66
C LEU A 495 -24.87 -11.03 -85.63
N MET A 496 -23.84 -10.50 -84.97
CA MET A 496 -23.98 -9.33 -84.11
C MET A 496 -23.22 -8.14 -84.68
N HIS A 497 -23.79 -6.95 -84.52
CA HIS A 497 -23.10 -5.72 -84.81
C HIS A 497 -22.05 -5.43 -83.72
N THR A 498 -20.83 -5.08 -84.12
CA THR A 498 -19.70 -4.90 -83.21
C THR A 498 -18.92 -3.64 -83.55
N PHE A 499 -18.20 -3.12 -82.56
CA PHE A 499 -17.48 -1.85 -82.64
C PHE A 499 -16.09 -1.99 -82.05
N TRP A 500 -15.17 -1.12 -82.47
CA TRP A 500 -13.85 -0.97 -81.87
C TRP A 500 -13.84 0.22 -80.94
N LEU A 501 -13.33 0.03 -79.72
CA LEU A 501 -12.97 1.13 -78.84
C LEU A 501 -11.58 1.62 -79.22
N GLN A 502 -11.48 2.87 -79.69
CA GLN A 502 -10.21 3.45 -80.16
C GLN A 502 -9.52 4.28 -79.08
N ASP A 503 -10.21 5.27 -78.51
CA ASP A 503 -9.59 6.24 -77.60
C ASP A 503 -10.61 6.91 -76.68
N LYS A 504 -10.14 7.72 -75.73
CA LYS A 504 -10.94 8.55 -74.82
C LYS A 504 -10.72 10.03 -75.15
N ILE A 505 -11.79 10.78 -75.33
CA ILE A 505 -11.79 12.17 -75.86
C ILE A 505 -11.11 13.17 -74.91
N ALA A 506 -10.88 12.81 -73.64
CA ALA A 506 -10.18 13.61 -72.64
C ALA A 506 -8.97 12.85 -72.06
N PHE A 507 -7.95 12.63 -72.89
CA PHE A 507 -6.72 11.93 -72.53
C PHE A 507 -5.56 12.92 -72.38
N GLU A 508 -5.42 13.57 -71.23
CA GLU A 508 -4.09 14.09 -70.84
C GLU A 508 -3.25 12.87 -70.43
N ALA A 509 -2.39 12.40 -71.34
CA ALA A 509 -1.46 11.30 -71.12
C ALA A 509 -0.37 11.68 -70.11
N ASN A 510 -0.73 11.84 -68.85
CA ASN A 510 0.19 11.79 -67.72
C ASN A 510 -0.12 10.53 -66.93
N PHE A 511 0.31 9.38 -67.44
CA PHE A 511 0.34 8.16 -66.66
C PHE A 511 1.53 8.23 -65.70
N PRO A 512 1.33 8.34 -64.38
CA PRO A 512 2.43 8.16 -63.45
C PRO A 512 2.93 6.72 -63.61
N CYS A 513 4.18 6.58 -64.04
CA CYS A 513 4.88 5.31 -64.05
C CYS A 513 4.93 4.77 -62.63
N VAL A 514 4.46 3.53 -62.43
CA VAL A 514 4.34 2.89 -61.12
C VAL A 514 5.75 2.57 -60.59
N PRO A 515 6.06 2.82 -59.29
CA PRO A 515 7.38 2.50 -58.73
C PRO A 515 7.60 0.98 -58.75
N GLY A 516 8.44 0.49 -59.66
CA GLY A 516 8.76 -0.95 -59.79
C GLY A 516 8.85 -1.46 -61.23
N CYS A 517 8.38 -0.71 -62.23
CA CYS A 517 8.64 -1.03 -63.62
C CYS A 517 10.11 -0.68 -63.94
N GLN A 518 10.94 -1.66 -64.30
CA GLN A 518 12.33 -1.40 -64.70
C GLN A 518 12.32 -0.43 -65.88
N LYS A 519 13.00 0.70 -65.72
CA LYS A 519 13.13 1.75 -66.75
C LYS A 519 13.62 1.15 -68.06
N PHE A 520 12.75 1.05 -69.06
CA PHE A 520 13.18 0.99 -70.45
C PHE A 520 13.44 2.42 -70.91
N ASN A 521 14.62 2.63 -71.49
CA ASN A 521 15.17 3.96 -71.77
C ASN A 521 14.28 4.79 -72.70
N ASP A 522 13.75 5.88 -72.16
CA ASP A 522 13.03 6.93 -72.87
C ASP A 522 13.93 7.67 -73.87
N ALA A 523 13.90 7.26 -75.13
CA ALA A 523 14.35 8.09 -76.25
C ALA A 523 13.58 7.86 -77.58
N GLN A 524 12.71 6.85 -77.67
CA GLN A 524 11.99 6.54 -78.93
C GLN A 524 10.48 6.84 -78.91
N THR A 525 9.85 6.93 -77.74
CA THR A 525 8.38 7.10 -77.64
C THR A 525 7.92 8.53 -77.95
N ALA A 526 8.81 9.53 -77.90
CA ALA A 526 8.48 10.94 -78.16
C ALA A 526 8.42 11.34 -79.65
N ARG A 527 8.62 10.41 -80.61
CA ARG A 527 8.70 10.73 -82.04
C ARG A 527 7.47 10.39 -82.89
N MET A 528 6.44 9.73 -82.37
CA MET A 528 5.37 9.19 -83.22
C MET A 528 4.02 9.92 -83.17
N TYR A 529 3.84 10.93 -82.31
CA TYR A 529 2.57 11.68 -82.21
C TYR A 529 2.72 13.21 -82.24
N ALA A 530 3.60 13.73 -83.11
CA ALA A 530 3.69 15.15 -83.40
C ALA A 530 3.36 15.44 -84.88
N ILE A 531 2.10 15.29 -85.26
CA ILE A 531 1.54 15.94 -86.47
C ILE A 531 0.19 16.56 -86.09
N ASN A 532 0.26 17.72 -85.42
CA ASN A 532 -0.56 18.94 -85.62
C ASN A 532 -0.61 19.82 -84.36
N GLY A 533 0.30 20.80 -84.28
CA GLY A 533 0.04 22.17 -83.79
C GLY A 533 -0.19 22.41 -82.28
N PRO A 534 0.06 23.63 -81.78
CA PRO A 534 0.69 23.83 -80.47
C PRO A 534 -0.22 24.53 -79.45
N ILE A 535 -0.28 24.05 -78.20
CA ILE A 535 -0.61 24.88 -77.03
C ILE A 535 0.23 24.41 -75.85
N TYR A 536 0.77 25.37 -75.09
CA TYR A 536 1.58 25.28 -73.85
C TYR A 536 3.10 25.35 -73.99
N ALA A 537 3.56 26.56 -74.27
CA ALA A 537 4.70 27.14 -73.55
C ALA A 537 4.16 28.15 -72.54
N ASP A 538 3.98 27.76 -71.28
CA ASP A 538 4.30 28.60 -70.12
C ASP A 538 4.03 27.83 -68.81
N CYS A 539 5.09 27.45 -68.11
CA CYS A 539 5.07 27.17 -66.67
C CYS A 539 6.51 26.94 -66.19
N LYS A 540 7.31 28.00 -66.22
CA LYS A 540 8.41 28.19 -65.28
C LYS A 540 8.12 29.46 -64.49
N ASN A 541 8.23 29.32 -63.17
CA ASN A 541 8.07 30.35 -62.13
C ASN A 541 6.64 30.63 -61.67
N LYS A 542 6.27 30.03 -60.54
CA LYS A 542 6.02 30.78 -59.30
C LYS A 542 5.90 29.84 -58.08
N ASN A 543 6.84 30.05 -57.16
CA ASN A 543 6.92 29.71 -55.72
C ASN A 543 6.65 28.30 -55.25
#